data_AF-A0A162UEI6-F1
#
_entry.id   AF-A0A162UEI6-F1
#
_cell.length_a   1.000
_cell.length_b   1.000
_cell.length_c   1.000
_cell.angle_alpha   90.00
_cell.angle_beta   90.00
_cell.angle_gamma   90.00
#
_symmetry.space_group_name_H-M   'P 1'
#
loop_
_entity.id
_entity.type
_entity.pdbx_description
1 polymer ?
#
loop_
_entity_poly.entity_id
_entity_poly.type
_entity_poly.pdbx_seq_one_letter_code
_entity_poly.pdbx_strand_id
1 'polypeptide(L)'
;MIKIGTMNCRGLPKVGHPESRSFFIRHLRSQGIDILALQETHASSSMLQSTFDQQFRSSSSLWSPHCGVVCLSPHIIFTDPLFSPCGRCITTTITHVDNNFSPFRIGVIYAPASQTSRYHFLASLLSTPDLIPPNPSNFILLGDFNYAIHSHYALGCCAPADRLQFIDTNMTDCITPHGQHPQSTFH
;
A
#
# COMPACT_ATOMS: atom_id res chain seq x y z
N MET A 1 -10.50 -13.96 10.52
CA MET A 1 -9.82 -12.66 10.74
C MET A 1 -8.93 -12.42 9.55
N ILE A 2 -9.08 -11.29 8.86
CA ILE A 2 -8.28 -10.95 7.68
C ILE A 2 -6.92 -10.39 8.11
N LYS A 3 -5.84 -10.80 7.45
CA LYS A 3 -4.48 -10.35 7.70
C LYS A 3 -3.96 -9.57 6.50
N ILE A 4 -3.61 -8.31 6.73
CA ILE A 4 -3.11 -7.39 5.69
C ILE A 4 -1.67 -7.01 6.04
N GLY A 5 -0.77 -7.15 5.09
CA GLY A 5 0.63 -6.74 5.22
C GLY A 5 0.98 -5.64 4.22
N THR A 6 1.87 -4.74 4.61
CA THR A 6 2.43 -3.72 3.71
C THR A 6 3.95 -3.73 3.74
N MET A 7 4.60 -3.59 2.58
CA MET A 7 6.05 -3.43 2.54
C MET A 7 6.55 -2.71 1.28
N ASN A 8 7.66 -1.98 1.45
CA ASN A 8 8.47 -1.52 0.33
C ASN A 8 9.45 -2.64 -0.09
N CYS A 9 9.31 -3.12 -1.31
CA CYS A 9 10.09 -4.24 -1.86
C CYS A 9 11.50 -3.87 -2.30
N ARG A 10 11.84 -2.58 -2.42
CA ARG A 10 13.11 -2.09 -2.99
C ARG A 10 13.44 -2.77 -4.32
N GLY A 11 12.50 -2.75 -5.26
CA GLY A 11 12.60 -3.47 -6.52
C GLY A 11 12.24 -4.95 -6.40
N LEU A 12 10.97 -5.29 -6.60
CA LEU A 12 10.51 -6.68 -6.64
C LEU A 12 11.14 -7.57 -7.74
N PRO A 13 11.50 -7.09 -8.95
CA PRO A 13 12.08 -7.96 -9.98
C PRO A 13 13.40 -8.58 -9.56
N LYS A 14 14.15 -7.90 -8.67
CA LYS A 14 15.52 -8.23 -8.27
C LYS A 14 16.40 -8.56 -9.49
N VAL A 15 16.47 -7.64 -10.45
CA VAL A 15 17.04 -7.85 -11.80
C VAL A 15 18.44 -8.49 -11.78
N GLY A 16 19.29 -8.14 -10.81
CA GLY A 16 20.62 -8.75 -10.67
C GLY A 16 20.65 -10.15 -10.04
N HIS A 17 19.61 -10.54 -9.31
CA HIS A 17 19.51 -11.83 -8.60
C HIS A 17 18.07 -12.36 -8.58
N PRO A 18 17.56 -12.92 -9.70
CA PRO A 18 16.18 -13.40 -9.80
C PRO A 18 15.83 -14.51 -8.78
N GLU A 19 16.80 -15.32 -8.36
CA GLU A 19 16.59 -16.32 -7.29
C GLU A 19 16.19 -15.68 -5.96
N SER A 20 16.77 -14.52 -5.64
CA SER A 20 16.41 -13.75 -4.44
C SER A 20 14.95 -13.30 -4.48
N ARG A 21 14.39 -13.01 -5.66
CA ARG A 21 12.96 -12.72 -5.81
C ARG A 21 12.11 -13.93 -5.43
N SER A 22 12.45 -15.12 -5.92
CA SER A 22 11.70 -16.35 -5.64
C SER A 22 11.71 -16.68 -4.14
N PHE A 23 12.87 -16.58 -3.47
CA PHE A 23 12.96 -16.76 -2.02
C PHE A 23 12.17 -15.71 -1.25
N PHE A 24 12.27 -14.45 -1.66
CA PHE A 24 11.55 -13.33 -1.03
C PHE A 24 10.04 -13.51 -1.12
N ILE A 25 9.49 -13.77 -2.32
CA ILE A 25 8.06 -13.99 -2.52
C ILE A 25 7.58 -15.23 -1.75
N ARG A 26 8.37 -16.31 -1.75
CA ARG A 26 8.06 -17.51 -0.95
C ARG A 26 7.98 -17.20 0.55
N HIS A 27 8.91 -16.38 1.07
CA HIS A 27 8.89 -15.95 2.45
C HIS A 27 7.66 -15.09 2.78
N LEU A 28 7.25 -14.17 1.91
CA LEU A 28 6.03 -13.37 2.10
C LEU A 28 4.79 -14.26 2.16
N ARG A 29 4.70 -15.26 1.28
CA ARG A 29 3.60 -16.23 1.27
C ARG A 29 3.55 -17.08 2.54
N SER A 30 4.70 -17.35 3.18
CA SER A 30 4.72 -18.16 4.41
C SER A 30 4.27 -17.40 5.66
N GLN A 31 4.06 -16.07 5.59
CA GLN A 31 3.62 -15.27 6.74
C GLN A 31 2.13 -15.43 7.07
N GLY A 32 1.36 -16.17 6.25
CA GLY A 32 -0.08 -16.32 6.44
C GLY A 32 -0.84 -15.00 6.30
N ILE A 33 -0.38 -14.13 5.39
CA ILE A 33 -1.02 -12.86 5.02
C ILE A 33 -2.06 -13.13 3.93
N ASP A 34 -3.24 -12.51 4.04
CA ASP A 34 -4.31 -12.64 3.05
C ASP A 34 -4.20 -11.59 1.93
N ILE A 35 -3.81 -10.36 2.27
CA ILE A 35 -3.61 -9.26 1.32
C ILE A 35 -2.24 -8.63 1.54
N LEU A 36 -1.43 -8.53 0.49
CA LEU A 36 -0.15 -7.84 0.49
C LEU A 36 -0.24 -6.55 -0.32
N ALA A 37 0.17 -5.46 0.29
CA ALA A 37 0.37 -4.17 -0.36
C ALA A 37 1.86 -3.88 -0.50
N LEU A 38 2.29 -3.69 -1.72
CA LEU A 38 3.71 -3.62 -2.07
C LEU A 38 4.01 -2.25 -2.67
N GLN A 39 5.15 -1.67 -2.28
CA GLN A 39 5.74 -0.47 -2.88
C GLN A 39 7.07 -0.80 -3.54
N GLU A 40 7.53 0.05 -4.46
CA GLU A 40 8.73 -0.20 -5.29
C GLU A 40 8.67 -1.58 -5.98
N THR A 41 7.52 -1.88 -6.57
CA THR A 41 7.28 -3.15 -7.28
C THR A 41 7.98 -3.19 -8.63
N HIS A 42 8.19 -2.05 -9.28
CA HIS A 42 8.70 -1.97 -10.66
C HIS A 42 7.96 -2.91 -11.62
N ALA A 43 6.65 -3.11 -11.39
CA ALA A 43 5.80 -3.97 -12.21
C ALA A 43 5.40 -3.29 -13.52
N SER A 44 6.40 -2.90 -14.32
CA SER A 44 6.25 -2.00 -15.48
C SER A 44 5.75 -2.68 -16.75
N SER A 45 5.70 -4.01 -16.81
CA SER A 45 5.24 -4.77 -17.97
C SER A 45 4.27 -5.87 -17.58
N SER A 46 3.34 -6.19 -18.49
CA SER A 46 2.39 -7.29 -18.30
C SER A 46 3.09 -8.64 -18.08
N MET A 47 4.19 -8.91 -18.81
CA MET A 47 4.98 -10.13 -18.64
C MET A 47 5.55 -10.27 -17.22
N LEU A 48 6.03 -9.16 -16.65
CA LEU A 48 6.55 -9.14 -15.29
C LEU A 48 5.43 -9.28 -14.25
N GLN A 49 4.28 -8.63 -14.48
CA GLN A 49 3.09 -8.79 -13.63
C GLN A 49 2.61 -10.25 -13.60
N SER A 50 2.49 -10.90 -14.76
CA SER A 50 2.14 -12.33 -14.85
C SER A 50 3.16 -13.22 -14.13
N THR A 51 4.45 -12.87 -14.18
CA THR A 51 5.49 -13.57 -13.42
C THR A 51 5.26 -13.42 -11.91
N PHE A 52 4.92 -12.21 -11.44
CA PHE A 52 4.61 -11.98 -10.03
C PHE A 52 3.37 -12.75 -9.60
N ASP A 53 2.30 -12.72 -10.38
CA ASP A 53 1.04 -13.43 -10.07
C ASP A 53 1.30 -14.94 -9.91
N GLN A 54 2.07 -15.53 -10.83
CA GLN A 54 2.45 -16.94 -10.76
C GLN A 54 3.30 -17.26 -9.51
N GLN A 55 4.26 -16.40 -9.18
CA GLN A 55 5.15 -16.62 -8.03
C GLN A 55 4.42 -16.45 -6.69
N PHE A 56 3.56 -15.42 -6.59
CA PHE A 56 2.69 -15.20 -5.45
C PHE A 56 1.60 -16.28 -5.32
N ARG A 57 1.25 -16.93 -6.45
CA ARG A 57 0.05 -17.76 -6.58
C ARG A 57 -1.19 -16.98 -6.17
N SER A 58 -1.27 -15.75 -6.66
CA SER A 58 -2.32 -14.82 -6.27
C SER A 58 -3.67 -15.23 -6.87
N SER A 59 -4.74 -15.08 -6.09
CA SER A 59 -6.11 -15.23 -6.59
C SER A 59 -6.56 -14.01 -7.41
N SER A 60 -6.06 -12.83 -7.03
CA SER A 60 -6.26 -11.56 -7.72
C SER A 60 -5.10 -10.64 -7.40
N SER A 61 -4.78 -9.73 -8.32
CA SER A 61 -3.73 -8.75 -8.11
C SER A 61 -4.02 -7.47 -8.88
N LEU A 62 -3.51 -6.36 -8.36
CA LEU A 62 -3.54 -5.04 -9.00
C LEU A 62 -2.12 -4.51 -9.02
N TRP A 63 -1.63 -4.14 -10.20
CA TRP A 63 -0.26 -3.69 -10.38
C TRP A 63 -0.21 -2.32 -11.03
N SER A 64 0.68 -1.48 -10.53
CA SER A 64 1.17 -0.30 -11.22
C SER A 64 2.69 -0.38 -11.29
N PRO A 65 3.37 0.53 -12.02
CA PRO A 65 4.83 0.56 -12.02
C PRO A 65 5.46 0.76 -10.63
N HIS A 66 4.70 1.28 -9.67
CA HIS A 66 5.19 1.65 -8.35
C HIS A 66 4.62 0.83 -7.21
N CYS A 67 3.39 0.35 -7.34
CA CYS A 67 2.63 -0.31 -6.28
C CYS A 67 2.10 -1.65 -6.75
N GLY A 68 1.73 -2.48 -5.78
CA GLY A 68 1.04 -3.74 -6.01
C GLY A 68 0.06 -4.02 -4.88
N VAL A 69 -1.07 -4.61 -5.20
CA VAL A 69 -2.01 -5.20 -4.25
C VAL A 69 -2.18 -6.64 -4.66
N VAL A 70 -1.83 -7.58 -3.78
CA VAL A 70 -1.81 -9.01 -4.09
C VAL A 70 -2.71 -9.74 -3.11
N CYS A 71 -3.68 -10.46 -3.64
CA CYS A 71 -4.55 -11.34 -2.87
C CYS A 71 -3.94 -12.74 -2.80
N LEU A 72 -3.68 -13.22 -1.58
CA LEU A 72 -3.18 -14.57 -1.31
C LEU A 72 -4.27 -15.51 -0.80
N SER A 73 -5.48 -14.99 -0.55
CA SER A 73 -6.65 -15.77 -0.13
C SER A 73 -7.60 -16.01 -1.30
N PRO A 74 -8.08 -17.25 -1.53
CA PRO A 74 -9.05 -17.52 -2.60
C PRO A 74 -10.46 -17.00 -2.30
N HIS A 75 -10.73 -16.60 -1.05
CA HIS A 75 -12.05 -16.16 -0.59
C HIS A 75 -12.24 -14.64 -0.64
N ILE A 76 -11.21 -13.89 -1.02
CA ILE A 76 -11.22 -12.43 -1.08
C ILE A 76 -11.28 -11.98 -2.54
N ILE A 77 -12.16 -11.01 -2.80
CA ILE A 77 -12.36 -10.42 -4.12
C ILE A 77 -12.01 -8.93 -4.06
N PHE A 78 -11.29 -8.46 -5.09
CA PHE A 78 -11.03 -7.05 -5.33
C PHE A 78 -12.02 -6.52 -6.37
N THR A 79 -12.70 -5.41 -6.06
CA THR A 79 -13.59 -4.73 -7.01
C THR A 79 -13.28 -3.23 -7.09
N ASP A 80 -13.76 -2.59 -8.15
CA ASP A 80 -13.69 -1.13 -8.37
C ASP A 80 -12.27 -0.56 -8.19
N PRO A 81 -11.25 -1.13 -8.87
CA PRO A 81 -9.89 -0.66 -8.71
C PRO A 81 -9.73 0.72 -9.35
N LEU A 82 -9.15 1.66 -8.60
CA LEU A 82 -8.73 2.96 -9.11
C LEU A 82 -7.23 3.14 -8.94
N PHE A 83 -6.63 3.81 -9.92
CA PHE A 83 -5.20 4.08 -9.96
C PHE A 83 -4.99 5.59 -10.08
N SER A 84 -4.06 6.13 -9.31
CA SER A 84 -3.58 7.50 -9.60
C SER A 84 -2.92 7.54 -10.98
N PRO A 85 -2.99 8.66 -11.71
CA PRO A 85 -2.34 8.79 -13.03
C PRO A 85 -0.84 8.47 -13.03
N CYS A 86 -0.15 8.78 -11.93
CA CYS A 86 1.28 8.47 -11.78
C CYS A 86 1.56 7.03 -11.29
N GLY A 87 0.54 6.21 -11.06
CA GLY A 87 0.68 4.84 -10.55
C GLY A 87 1.11 4.71 -9.09
N ARG A 88 1.23 5.79 -8.33
CA ARG A 88 1.71 5.77 -6.93
C ARG A 88 0.63 5.56 -5.87
N CYS A 89 -0.63 5.48 -6.29
CA CYS A 89 -1.76 5.11 -5.45
C CYS A 89 -2.61 4.07 -6.18
N ILE A 90 -2.97 3.00 -5.49
CA ILE A 90 -3.97 2.00 -5.91
C ILE A 90 -5.03 1.96 -4.82
N THR A 91 -6.30 2.06 -5.18
CA THR A 91 -7.41 1.81 -4.25
C THR A 91 -8.34 0.76 -4.82
N THR A 92 -8.93 -0.08 -3.96
CA THR A 92 -9.88 -1.12 -4.37
C THR A 92 -10.77 -1.50 -3.21
N THR A 93 -11.98 -1.93 -3.51
CA THR A 93 -12.92 -2.48 -2.53
C THR A 93 -12.60 -3.95 -2.29
N ILE A 94 -12.54 -4.32 -1.01
CA ILE A 94 -12.28 -5.68 -0.54
C ILE A 94 -13.60 -6.28 -0.05
N THR A 95 -13.93 -7.44 -0.62
CA THR A 95 -15.10 -8.23 -0.22
C THR A 95 -14.70 -9.68 0.05
N HIS A 96 -15.55 -10.40 0.77
CA HIS A 96 -15.40 -11.84 1.00
C HIS A 96 -16.49 -12.59 0.21
N VAL A 97 -16.15 -13.70 -0.45
CA VAL A 97 -17.10 -14.51 -1.25
C VAL A 97 -18.34 -14.90 -0.44
N ASP A 98 -18.16 -15.26 0.84
CA ASP A 98 -19.24 -15.64 1.77
C ASP A 98 -19.78 -14.48 2.63
N ASN A 99 -19.39 -13.23 2.36
CA ASN A 99 -19.76 -12.06 3.17
C ASN A 99 -19.38 -12.15 4.66
N ASN A 100 -18.27 -12.82 4.99
CA ASN A 100 -17.77 -12.99 6.37
C ASN A 100 -17.38 -11.67 7.07
N PHE A 101 -17.24 -10.58 6.33
CA PHE A 101 -17.04 -9.23 6.85
C PHE A 101 -17.69 -8.21 5.93
N SER A 102 -18.07 -7.05 6.48
CA SER A 102 -18.58 -5.93 5.70
C SER A 102 -17.51 -5.44 4.72
N PRO A 103 -17.86 -5.16 3.45
CA PRO A 103 -16.94 -4.59 2.49
C PRO A 103 -16.23 -3.36 3.04
N PHE A 104 -14.94 -3.27 2.77
CA PHE A 104 -14.10 -2.14 3.15
C PHE A 104 -13.15 -1.81 2.00
N ARG A 105 -12.67 -0.59 1.94
CA ARG A 105 -11.81 -0.14 0.84
C ARG A 105 -10.38 -0.01 1.34
N ILE A 106 -9.40 -0.38 0.52
CA ILE A 106 -7.99 -0.17 0.83
C ILE A 106 -7.39 0.86 -0.12
N GLY A 107 -6.44 1.64 0.39
CA GLY A 107 -5.56 2.51 -0.39
C GLY A 107 -4.11 2.15 -0.13
N VAL A 108 -3.36 1.86 -1.18
CA VAL A 108 -1.92 1.60 -1.13
C VAL A 108 -1.18 2.74 -1.77
N ILE A 109 -0.27 3.37 -1.02
CA ILE A 109 0.48 4.55 -1.45
C ILE A 109 1.99 4.26 -1.49
N TYR A 110 2.64 4.73 -2.55
CA TYR A 110 4.09 4.92 -2.62
C TYR A 110 4.41 6.39 -2.95
N ALA A 111 4.49 7.22 -1.91
CA ALA A 111 4.77 8.63 -2.09
C ALA A 111 6.20 8.85 -2.61
N PRO A 112 6.46 9.90 -3.41
CA PRO A 112 7.81 10.22 -3.86
C PRO A 112 8.80 10.45 -2.69
N ALA A 113 10.07 10.08 -2.89
CA ALA A 113 11.14 10.32 -1.92
C ALA A 113 11.58 11.80 -1.88
N SER A 114 11.53 12.49 -3.02
CA SER A 114 11.80 13.94 -3.10
C SER A 114 10.71 14.74 -2.40
N GLN A 115 11.10 15.70 -1.55
CA GLN A 115 10.18 16.52 -0.75
C GLN A 115 9.17 17.26 -1.63
N THR A 116 9.61 17.96 -2.67
CA THR A 116 8.74 18.74 -3.55
C THR A 116 7.72 17.86 -4.26
N SER A 117 8.17 16.76 -4.87
CA SER A 117 7.28 15.81 -5.55
C SER A 117 6.32 15.13 -4.57
N ARG A 118 6.78 14.81 -3.36
CA ARG A 118 5.96 14.24 -2.29
C ARG A 118 4.84 15.18 -1.88
N TYR A 119 5.18 16.45 -1.66
CA TYR A 119 4.22 17.47 -1.27
C TYR A 119 3.09 17.60 -2.30
N HIS A 120 3.44 17.78 -3.58
CA HIS A 120 2.44 17.90 -4.66
C HIS A 120 1.61 16.63 -4.81
N PHE A 121 2.23 15.46 -4.73
CA PHE A 121 1.51 14.18 -4.78
C PHE A 121 0.50 14.04 -3.64
N LEU A 122 0.93 14.25 -2.39
CA LEU A 122 0.05 14.13 -1.22
C LEU A 122 -1.07 15.18 -1.22
N ALA A 123 -0.80 16.41 -1.68
CA ALA A 123 -1.83 17.43 -1.86
C ALA A 123 -2.85 17.00 -2.94
N SER A 124 -2.37 16.47 -4.07
CA SER A 124 -3.25 16.02 -5.16
C SER A 124 -4.19 14.88 -4.75
N LEU A 125 -3.76 14.01 -3.82
CA LEU A 125 -4.58 12.93 -3.31
C LEU A 125 -5.79 13.43 -2.52
N LEU A 126 -5.64 14.51 -1.73
CA LEU A 126 -6.78 15.12 -1.01
C LEU A 126 -7.80 15.72 -1.97
N SER A 127 -7.35 16.22 -3.12
CA SER A 127 -8.23 16.71 -4.19
C SER A 127 -8.80 15.60 -5.09
N THR A 128 -8.50 14.32 -4.81
CA THR A 128 -8.98 13.18 -5.61
C THR A 128 -9.88 12.28 -4.75
N PRO A 129 -11.15 12.66 -4.53
CA PRO A 129 -12.06 11.99 -3.59
C PRO A 129 -12.33 10.53 -3.96
N ASP A 130 -12.25 10.20 -5.25
CA ASP A 130 -12.44 8.83 -5.72
C ASP A 130 -11.32 7.90 -5.21
N LEU A 131 -10.09 8.39 -5.08
CA LEU A 131 -8.95 7.63 -4.54
C LEU A 131 -8.94 7.65 -3.02
N ILE A 132 -9.08 8.82 -2.40
CA ILE A 132 -9.13 8.97 -0.94
C ILE A 132 -10.42 9.71 -0.59
N PRO A 133 -11.42 9.00 -0.05
CA PRO A 133 -12.67 9.63 0.35
C PRO A 133 -12.41 10.72 1.40
N PRO A 134 -13.11 11.87 1.33
CA PRO A 134 -12.95 12.95 2.30
C PRO A 134 -13.45 12.58 3.71
N ASN A 135 -14.44 11.67 3.77
CA ASN A 135 -14.95 11.10 5.03
C ASN A 135 -14.85 9.57 4.92
N PRO A 136 -13.65 8.99 5.11
CA PRO A 136 -13.43 7.57 4.94
C PRO A 136 -14.16 6.75 6.02
N SER A 137 -15.13 5.92 5.60
CA SER A 137 -15.72 4.87 6.44
C SER A 137 -15.26 3.51 5.94
N ASN A 138 -14.84 2.61 6.84
CA ASN A 138 -14.29 1.29 6.49
C ASN A 138 -13.19 1.41 5.41
N PHE A 139 -12.21 2.28 5.66
CA PHE A 139 -11.10 2.51 4.74
C PHE A 139 -9.77 2.27 5.45
N ILE A 140 -8.90 1.47 4.84
CA ILE A 140 -7.55 1.24 5.35
C ILE A 140 -6.56 1.88 4.39
N LEU A 141 -5.75 2.80 4.90
CA LEU A 141 -4.67 3.40 4.14
C LEU A 141 -3.34 2.85 4.61
N LEU A 142 -2.53 2.39 3.67
CA LEU A 142 -1.26 1.74 3.97
C LEU A 142 -0.23 2.03 2.88
N GLY A 143 1.05 1.85 3.21
CA GLY A 143 2.14 1.96 2.27
C GLY A 143 3.33 2.75 2.79
N ASP A 144 4.12 3.27 1.86
CA ASP A 144 5.31 4.06 2.14
C ASP A 144 5.03 5.52 1.78
N PHE A 145 4.84 6.31 2.83
CA PHE A 145 4.51 7.72 2.70
C PHE A 145 5.74 8.62 2.53
N ASN A 146 6.96 8.09 2.70
CA ASN A 146 8.21 8.86 2.64
C ASN A 146 8.23 10.12 3.54
N TYR A 147 7.45 10.12 4.62
CA TYR A 147 7.45 11.17 5.64
C TYR A 147 7.18 10.57 7.01
N ALA A 148 7.58 11.28 8.07
CA ALA A 148 7.34 10.86 9.45
C ALA A 148 6.13 11.63 10.00
N ILE A 149 5.16 10.90 10.56
CA ILE A 149 3.90 11.47 11.07
C ILE A 149 4.14 12.25 12.37
N HIS A 150 5.06 11.79 13.23
CA HIS A 150 5.24 12.29 14.60
C HIS A 150 6.52 13.10 14.85
N SER A 151 7.26 13.48 13.82
CA SER A 151 8.49 14.25 14.01
C SER A 151 8.22 15.75 13.90
N HIS A 152 7.93 16.39 15.04
CA HIS A 152 8.07 17.84 15.20
C HIS A 152 9.48 18.37 14.86
N TYR A 153 10.44 17.49 14.54
CA TYR A 153 11.86 17.78 14.37
C TYR A 153 12.44 17.47 12.98
N ALA A 154 11.66 16.96 12.02
CA ALA A 154 12.23 16.59 10.71
C ALA A 154 12.07 17.71 9.68
N LEU A 155 12.96 18.70 9.73
CA LEU A 155 13.19 19.65 8.64
C LEU A 155 13.37 18.88 7.32
N GLY A 156 12.35 18.88 6.45
CA GLY A 156 12.39 18.22 5.13
C GLY A 156 11.47 17.01 4.94
N CYS A 157 10.90 16.45 6.02
CA CYS A 157 9.98 15.30 5.98
C CYS A 157 8.52 15.70 6.22
N CYS A 158 8.10 16.88 5.77
CA CYS A 158 6.76 17.38 6.04
C CYS A 158 5.78 16.98 4.93
N ALA A 159 4.65 16.39 5.31
CA ALA A 159 3.46 16.34 4.47
C ALA A 159 2.74 17.72 4.47
N PRO A 160 1.85 17.99 3.50
CA PRO A 160 1.00 19.18 3.55
C PRO A 160 0.22 19.26 4.87
N ALA A 161 0.01 20.47 5.42
CA ALA A 161 -0.69 20.64 6.70
C ALA A 161 -2.11 20.04 6.66
N ASP A 162 -2.85 20.31 5.58
CA ASP A 162 -4.19 19.76 5.36
C ASP A 162 -4.19 18.22 5.32
N ARG A 163 -3.08 17.62 4.87
CA ARG A 163 -2.92 16.16 4.83
C ARG A 163 -2.76 15.59 6.22
N LEU A 164 -1.95 16.23 7.07
CA LEU A 164 -1.77 15.85 8.47
C LEU A 164 -3.08 16.01 9.24
N GLN A 165 -3.75 17.15 9.07
CA GLN A 165 -5.05 17.40 9.67
C GLN A 165 -6.10 16.37 9.25
N PHE A 166 -6.14 16.00 7.97
CA PHE A 166 -7.03 14.93 7.49
C PHE A 166 -6.74 13.60 8.20
N ILE A 167 -5.46 13.20 8.33
CA ILE A 167 -5.08 11.97 9.01
C ILE A 167 -5.50 12.01 10.47
N ASP A 168 -5.15 13.09 11.18
CA ASP A 168 -5.44 13.25 12.61
C ASP A 168 -6.94 13.25 12.91
N THR A 169 -7.75 13.77 11.99
CA THR A 169 -9.20 13.89 12.18
C THR A 169 -9.96 12.62 11.78
N ASN A 170 -9.51 11.92 10.73
CA ASN A 170 -10.32 10.87 10.07
C ASN A 170 -9.72 9.47 10.13
N MET A 171 -8.47 9.32 10.54
CA MET A 171 -7.74 8.06 10.50
C MET A 171 -7.17 7.71 11.87
N THR A 172 -6.90 6.42 12.09
CA THR A 172 -6.25 5.93 13.30
C THR A 172 -4.98 5.18 12.90
N ASP A 173 -3.85 5.48 13.56
CA ASP A 173 -2.61 4.71 13.38
C ASP A 173 -2.79 3.32 14.03
N CYS A 174 -2.75 2.28 13.21
CA CYS A 174 -2.92 0.89 13.64
C CYS A 174 -1.62 0.20 14.06
N ILE A 175 -0.47 0.85 13.90
CA ILE A 175 0.86 0.29 14.15
C ILE A 175 1.50 0.92 15.38
N THR A 176 1.46 2.25 15.50
CA THR A 176 2.09 2.95 16.62
C THR A 176 1.11 3.03 17.79
N PRO A 177 1.42 2.46 18.97
CA PRO A 177 0.60 2.65 20.16
C PRO A 177 0.49 4.13 20.52
N HIS A 178 -0.66 4.56 21.04
CA HIS A 178 -0.86 5.95 21.45
C HIS A 178 0.27 6.44 22.38
N GLY A 179 0.88 7.57 22.02
CA GLY A 179 1.96 8.20 22.79
C GLY A 179 3.34 7.55 22.61
N GLN A 180 3.49 6.55 21.75
CA GLN A 180 4.79 5.95 21.44
C GLN A 180 5.37 6.48 20.12
N HIS A 181 6.69 6.30 19.96
CA HIS A 181 7.35 6.56 18.69
C HIS A 181 7.20 5.37 17.74
N PRO A 182 7.04 5.61 16.43
CA PRO A 182 7.02 4.55 15.44
C PRO A 182 8.28 3.68 15.54
N GLN A 183 8.10 2.37 15.63
CA GLN A 183 9.20 1.41 15.60
C GLN A 183 9.44 0.91 14.16
N SER A 184 10.66 0.41 13.90
CA SER A 184 10.94 -0.27 12.63
C SER A 184 10.03 -1.50 12.52
N THR A 185 9.24 -1.58 11.46
CA THR A 185 8.34 -2.72 11.21
C THR A 185 9.04 -3.95 10.64
N PHE A 186 10.35 -3.86 10.33
CA PHE A 186 11.18 -4.98 9.91
C PHE A 186 12.52 -4.99 10.67
N HIS A 187 12.88 -6.17 11.18
CA HIS A 187 14.18 -6.52 11.77
C HIS A 187 14.77 -7.71 11.02
#